data_AF-R9XD03-F1
#
_entry.id   AF-R9XD03-F1
#
_cell.length_a   1.000
_cell.length_b   1.000
_cell.length_c   1.000
_cell.angle_alpha   90.00
_cell.angle_beta   90.00
_cell.angle_gamma   90.00
#
_symmetry.space_group_name_H-M   'P 1'
#
loop_
_entity.id
_entity.type
_entity.pdbx_description
1 polymer ?
#
loop_
_entity_poly.entity_id
_entity_poly.type
_entity_poly.pdbx_seq_one_letter_code
_entity_poly.pdbx_strand_id
1 'polypeptide(L)'
;MSDGKAPLLGFIAAVNHSLDYVPTDVELLQACRALEELTPISTEVQYKAAQCVAYYSMSEHLERSTKDHCMQILKGIMTDELLDHLIQQLQPMLLRTKNTRTTAAGRLKKDTTTKLKPQLGFGMENEHEICAWKKSGGLRSIPLFFVVLSFLKHEHISSNLWWISPGILNLLDESEDIEHVKLPAVKLLHRFLECTVDITDTAHFSFAATGLFAVYEPILVGLCHQIPPLVDARQSLLIWSTAYPALLALYRVQYGPEGPEYKVHLGQLFSELILQLALPKVSMDHLELTTMLLDYTMQMIQLLGEFSVRYLQRSIYVVGEYIIRNPFLTLFQPLLEKALEMLAKLAEVCPPERVCAHRYDFLACLLITYEKCSTEDVLPDSTLNHIYRLAQLLRAAGCDFARDRATLLERNPDFERVLDSIEA
;
A
#
# COMPACT_ATOMS: atom_id res chain seq x y z
N MET A 1 -35.66 -14.89 29.25
CA MET A 1 -35.47 -13.51 28.70
C MET A 1 -34.31 -12.76 29.38
N SER A 2 -33.59 -13.36 30.33
CA SER A 2 -32.14 -13.16 30.53
C SER A 2 -31.39 -13.85 29.36
N ASP A 3 -30.22 -13.46 28.85
CA ASP A 3 -29.08 -12.76 29.46
C ASP A 3 -28.21 -12.05 28.39
N GLY A 4 -28.79 -11.63 27.26
CA GLY A 4 -28.02 -11.10 26.10
C GLY A 4 -27.29 -9.77 26.37
N LYS A 5 -27.69 -9.02 27.40
CA LYS A 5 -27.04 -7.75 27.80
C LYS A 5 -25.76 -7.93 28.61
N ALA A 6 -25.61 -9.05 29.32
CA ALA A 6 -24.48 -9.29 30.20
C ALA A 6 -23.13 -9.35 29.45
N PRO A 7 -23.02 -10.01 28.28
CA PRO A 7 -21.80 -10.00 27.47
C PRO A 7 -21.39 -8.59 27.04
N LEU A 8 -22.34 -7.77 26.57
CA LEU A 8 -22.05 -6.42 26.08
C LEU A 8 -21.62 -5.47 27.20
N LEU A 9 -22.33 -5.48 28.33
CA LEU A 9 -21.98 -4.65 29.49
C LEU A 9 -20.67 -5.11 30.14
N GLY A 10 -20.42 -6.42 30.19
CA GLY A 10 -19.15 -6.99 30.65
C GLY A 10 -17.99 -6.56 29.77
N PHE A 11 -18.16 -6.61 28.44
CA PHE A 11 -17.15 -6.14 27.49
C PHE A 11 -16.85 -4.64 27.66
N ILE A 12 -17.89 -3.79 27.72
CA ILE A 12 -17.72 -2.34 27.96
C ILE A 12 -16.98 -2.09 29.28
N ALA A 13 -17.34 -2.80 30.35
CA ALA A 13 -16.69 -2.67 31.64
C ALA A 13 -15.21 -3.07 31.56
N ALA A 14 -14.88 -4.19 30.91
CA ALA A 14 -13.51 -4.65 30.72
C ALA A 14 -12.65 -3.65 29.94
N VAL A 15 -13.18 -3.13 28.82
CA VAL A 15 -12.50 -2.12 27.98
C VAL A 15 -12.25 -0.82 28.75
N ASN A 16 -13.20 -0.38 29.59
CA ASN A 16 -13.03 0.84 30.39
C ASN A 16 -12.13 0.62 31.62
N HIS A 17 -12.05 -0.60 32.14
CA HIS A 17 -11.25 -0.92 33.32
C HIS A 17 -9.75 -0.93 33.02
N SER A 18 -9.35 -1.39 31.83
CA SER A 18 -7.95 -1.47 31.43
C SER A 18 -7.75 -0.88 30.03
N LEU A 19 -6.78 0.03 29.88
CA LEU A 19 -6.34 0.56 28.59
C LEU A 19 -5.67 -0.51 27.72
N ASP A 20 -5.05 -1.50 28.37
CA ASP A 20 -4.32 -2.61 27.75
C ASP A 20 -5.21 -3.86 27.55
N TYR A 21 -6.53 -3.72 27.70
CA TYR A 21 -7.45 -4.83 27.45
C TYR A 21 -7.39 -5.26 25.97
N VAL A 22 -7.09 -6.55 25.75
CA VAL A 22 -6.98 -7.21 24.44
C VAL A 22 -8.06 -8.30 24.38
N PRO A 23 -9.19 -8.06 23.70
CA PRO A 23 -10.25 -9.05 23.59
C PRO A 23 -9.85 -10.18 22.64
N THR A 24 -10.36 -11.37 22.90
CA THR A 24 -10.32 -12.48 21.94
C THR A 24 -11.34 -12.25 20.81
N ASP A 25 -11.15 -12.90 19.65
CA ASP A 25 -12.14 -12.89 18.57
C ASP A 25 -13.53 -13.30 19.07
N VAL A 26 -13.60 -14.32 19.94
CA VAL A 26 -14.87 -14.81 20.50
C VAL A 26 -15.56 -13.76 21.34
N GLU A 27 -14.85 -13.08 22.25
CA GLU A 27 -15.42 -12.03 23.10
C GLU A 27 -15.92 -10.85 22.26
N LEU A 28 -15.15 -10.41 21.27
CA LEU A 28 -15.51 -9.30 20.41
C LEU A 28 -16.71 -9.63 19.51
N LEU A 29 -16.76 -10.84 18.96
CA LEU A 29 -17.91 -11.32 18.17
C LEU A 29 -19.17 -11.46 19.04
N GLN A 30 -19.05 -11.90 20.29
CA GLN A 30 -20.18 -11.94 21.23
C GLN A 30 -20.70 -10.53 21.54
N ALA A 31 -19.81 -9.56 21.76
CA ALA A 31 -20.19 -8.16 21.94
C ALA A 31 -20.89 -7.59 20.70
N CYS A 32 -20.37 -7.89 19.49
CA CYS A 32 -20.97 -7.49 18.22
C CYS A 32 -22.38 -8.05 18.02
N ARG A 33 -22.58 -9.35 18.26
CA ARG A 33 -23.91 -9.99 18.18
C ARG A 33 -24.88 -9.40 19.19
N ALA A 34 -24.42 -9.19 20.43
CA ALA A 34 -25.26 -8.56 21.45
C ALA A 34 -25.67 -7.13 21.04
N LEU A 35 -24.77 -6.37 20.42
CA LEU A 35 -25.06 -5.02 19.91
C LEU A 35 -26.08 -5.03 18.76
N GLU A 36 -26.08 -6.07 17.93
CA GLU A 36 -27.04 -6.27 16.81
C GLU A 36 -28.42 -6.75 17.28
N GLU A 37 -28.47 -7.74 18.17
CA GLU A 37 -29.70 -8.43 18.59
C GLU A 37 -30.52 -7.62 19.62
N LEU A 38 -29.87 -6.77 20.41
CA LEU A 38 -30.53 -6.08 21.51
C LEU A 38 -31.18 -4.77 21.05
N THR A 39 -32.40 -4.89 20.52
CA THR A 39 -33.38 -3.80 20.57
C THR A 39 -34.44 -4.13 21.64
N PRO A 40 -34.67 -3.28 22.67
CA PRO A 40 -34.09 -1.96 22.92
C PRO A 40 -32.90 -1.96 23.94
N ILE A 41 -31.74 -1.44 23.50
CA ILE A 41 -30.66 -0.90 24.36
C ILE A 41 -30.87 0.62 24.49
N SER A 42 -30.44 1.23 25.59
CA SER A 42 -30.39 2.70 25.69
C SER A 42 -29.36 3.27 24.73
N THR A 43 -29.65 4.40 24.09
CA THR A 43 -28.75 5.07 23.13
C THR A 43 -27.34 5.27 23.69
N GLU A 44 -27.21 5.61 24.98
CA GLU A 44 -25.91 5.78 25.64
C GLU A 44 -25.07 4.49 25.67
N VAL A 45 -25.69 3.35 25.97
CA VAL A 45 -24.98 2.06 26.00
C VAL A 45 -24.63 1.62 24.59
N GLN A 46 -25.49 1.88 23.60
CA GLN A 46 -25.21 1.61 22.19
C GLN A 46 -24.00 2.43 21.71
N TYR A 47 -23.95 3.72 22.06
CA TYR A 47 -22.85 4.60 21.67
C TYR A 47 -21.54 4.18 22.32
N LYS A 48 -21.59 3.80 23.60
CA LYS A 48 -20.42 3.31 24.32
C LYS A 48 -19.93 1.96 23.77
N ALA A 49 -20.85 1.05 23.46
CA ALA A 49 -20.54 -0.22 22.80
C ALA A 49 -19.85 0.01 21.44
N ALA A 50 -20.41 0.87 20.60
CA ALA A 50 -19.84 1.21 19.29
C ALA A 50 -18.42 1.79 19.43
N GLN A 51 -18.20 2.69 20.40
CA GLN A 51 -16.87 3.21 20.72
C GLN A 51 -15.90 2.09 21.13
N CYS A 52 -16.31 1.19 22.02
CA CYS A 52 -15.48 0.08 22.48
C CYS A 52 -15.15 -0.91 21.35
N VAL A 53 -16.11 -1.24 20.47
CA VAL A 53 -15.86 -2.08 19.29
C VAL A 53 -14.91 -1.38 18.31
N ALA A 54 -15.09 -0.07 18.09
CA ALA A 54 -14.25 0.71 17.19
C ALA A 54 -12.76 0.68 17.57
N TYR A 55 -12.43 0.62 18.87
CA TYR A 55 -11.05 0.53 19.37
C TYR A 55 -10.27 -0.70 18.88
N TYR A 56 -10.96 -1.74 18.39
CA TYR A 56 -10.34 -2.98 17.95
C TYR A 56 -10.47 -3.23 16.43
N SER A 57 -11.09 -2.31 15.69
CA SER A 57 -11.32 -2.42 14.24
C SER A 57 -10.06 -2.58 13.39
N MET A 58 -8.92 -2.08 13.87
CA MET A 58 -7.61 -2.17 13.19
C MET A 58 -6.64 -3.15 13.85
N SER A 59 -7.09 -3.96 14.81
CA SER A 59 -6.14 -4.73 15.63
C SER A 59 -5.46 -5.87 14.87
N GLU A 60 -4.17 -6.04 15.09
CA GLU A 60 -3.35 -7.05 14.40
C GLU A 60 -3.53 -8.45 14.97
N HIS A 61 -3.90 -8.56 16.26
CA HIS A 61 -4.13 -9.85 16.93
C HIS A 61 -5.46 -10.52 16.56
N LEU A 62 -6.38 -9.80 15.92
CA LEU A 62 -7.69 -10.30 15.54
C LEU A 62 -7.70 -10.82 14.11
N GLU A 63 -8.50 -11.85 13.86
CA GLU A 63 -8.73 -12.37 12.52
C GLU A 63 -9.37 -11.32 11.60
N ARG A 64 -9.07 -11.42 10.30
CA ARG A 64 -9.66 -10.52 9.30
C ARG A 64 -11.19 -10.61 9.26
N SER A 65 -11.72 -11.83 9.35
CA SER A 65 -13.16 -12.14 9.46
C SER A 65 -13.83 -11.37 10.61
N THR A 66 -13.20 -11.34 11.78
CA THR A 66 -13.70 -10.62 12.97
C THR A 66 -13.73 -9.11 12.75
N LYS A 67 -12.66 -8.54 12.21
CA LYS A 67 -12.59 -7.10 11.89
C LYS A 67 -13.65 -6.69 10.87
N ASP A 68 -13.81 -7.50 9.82
CA ASP A 68 -14.82 -7.28 8.78
C ASP A 68 -16.23 -7.32 9.38
N HIS A 69 -16.51 -8.27 10.30
CA HIS A 69 -17.78 -8.34 11.01
C HIS A 69 -18.01 -7.13 11.92
N CYS A 70 -16.99 -6.67 12.66
CA CYS A 70 -17.09 -5.45 13.48
C CYS A 70 -17.48 -4.24 12.62
N MET A 71 -16.84 -4.06 11.46
CA MET A 71 -17.15 -2.97 10.54
C MET A 71 -18.56 -3.09 9.94
N GLN A 72 -19.04 -4.31 9.67
CA GLN A 72 -20.41 -4.56 9.20
C GLN A 72 -21.45 -4.18 10.26
N ILE A 73 -21.24 -4.58 11.53
CA ILE A 73 -22.14 -4.21 12.63
C ILE A 73 -22.13 -2.69 12.82
N LEU A 74 -20.95 -2.06 12.88
CA LEU A 74 -20.84 -0.61 12.98
C LEU A 74 -21.59 0.09 11.83
N LYS A 75 -21.49 -0.42 10.59
CA LYS A 75 -22.24 0.10 9.44
C LYS A 75 -23.76 -0.03 9.63
N GLY A 76 -24.23 -1.14 10.17
CA GLY A 76 -25.65 -1.38 10.39
C GLY A 76 -26.29 -0.44 11.43
N ILE A 77 -25.50 0.00 12.41
CA ILE A 77 -25.97 0.89 13.49
C ILE A 77 -25.57 2.36 13.30
N MET A 78 -24.77 2.70 12.29
CA MET A 78 -24.22 4.04 12.13
C MET A 78 -25.33 5.05 11.78
N THR A 79 -25.55 6.01 12.67
CA THR A 79 -26.38 7.20 12.41
C THR A 79 -25.51 8.45 12.47
N ASP A 80 -26.02 9.58 11.97
CA ASP A 80 -25.31 10.85 12.02
C ASP A 80 -25.04 11.28 13.48
N GLU A 81 -25.97 11.02 14.40
CA GLU A 81 -25.79 11.32 15.83
C GLU A 81 -24.72 10.44 16.50
N LEU A 82 -24.65 9.15 16.13
CA LEU A 82 -23.59 8.27 16.60
C LEU A 82 -22.23 8.72 16.06
N LEU A 83 -22.15 9.06 14.77
CA LEU A 83 -20.92 9.56 14.16
C LEU A 83 -20.42 10.82 14.86
N ASP A 84 -21.31 11.79 15.11
CA ASP A 84 -21.00 13.02 15.85
C ASP A 84 -20.51 12.71 17.27
N HIS A 85 -21.14 11.76 17.96
CA HIS A 85 -20.68 11.31 19.26
C HIS A 85 -19.26 10.73 19.19
N LEU A 86 -18.96 9.86 18.23
CA LEU A 86 -17.64 9.29 18.05
C LEU A 86 -16.58 10.35 17.72
N ILE A 87 -16.92 11.37 16.91
CA ILE A 87 -16.04 12.51 16.62
C ILE A 87 -15.74 13.29 17.91
N GLN A 88 -16.75 13.58 18.73
CA GLN A 88 -16.59 14.27 20.01
C GLN A 88 -15.71 13.49 21.00
N GLN A 89 -15.76 12.16 20.97
CA GLN A 89 -14.87 11.32 21.78
C GLN A 89 -13.45 11.23 21.19
N LEU A 90 -13.31 11.26 19.87
CA LEU A 90 -12.02 11.12 19.19
C LEU A 90 -11.14 12.36 19.34
N GLN A 91 -11.67 13.56 19.08
CA GLN A 91 -10.88 14.80 19.01
C GLN A 91 -10.03 15.10 20.27
N PRO A 92 -10.50 14.85 21.50
CA PRO A 92 -9.68 15.01 22.70
C PRO A 92 -8.54 13.99 22.82
N MET A 93 -8.68 12.81 22.19
CA MET A 93 -7.68 11.73 22.24
C MET A 93 -6.57 11.88 21.19
N LEU A 94 -6.73 12.78 20.21
CA LEU A 94 -5.74 12.97 19.15
C LEU A 94 -4.43 13.53 19.71
N LEU A 95 -3.32 13.03 19.18
CA LEU A 95 -1.99 13.55 19.49
C LEU A 95 -1.90 15.02 19.02
N ARG A 96 -1.54 15.92 19.93
CA ARG A 96 -1.42 17.36 19.66
C ARG A 96 0.04 17.80 19.75
N THR A 97 0.85 17.42 18.76
CA THR A 97 2.17 18.02 18.62
C THR A 97 2.04 19.39 17.93
N LYS A 98 2.96 20.32 18.22
CA LYS A 98 3.02 21.63 17.55
C LYS A 98 3.43 21.45 16.09
N ASN A 99 2.49 21.08 15.22
CA ASN A 99 2.78 20.93 13.80
C ASN A 99 2.93 22.31 13.14
N THR A 100 4.12 22.61 12.63
CA THR A 100 4.41 23.90 12.00
C THR A 100 3.96 23.98 10.54
N ARG A 101 3.64 22.83 9.93
CA ARG A 101 3.39 22.67 8.48
C ARG A 101 1.95 23.00 8.06
N THR A 102 0.98 22.91 8.96
CA THR A 102 -0.43 23.17 8.66
C THR A 102 -0.97 24.41 9.40
N THR A 103 -2.00 25.02 8.82
CA THR A 103 -2.80 26.09 9.41
C THR A 103 -3.79 25.52 10.42
N ALA A 104 -4.39 26.38 11.26
CA ALA A 104 -5.46 25.97 12.16
C ALA A 104 -6.67 25.33 11.44
N ALA A 105 -6.83 25.58 10.14
CA ALA A 105 -7.86 24.98 9.30
C ALA A 105 -7.41 23.66 8.63
N GLY A 106 -6.24 23.12 9.01
CA GLY A 106 -5.69 21.86 8.47
C GLY A 106 -5.06 21.99 7.07
N ARG A 107 -5.06 23.16 6.44
CA ARG A 107 -4.43 23.39 5.12
C ARG A 107 -2.93 23.62 5.24
N LEU A 108 -2.16 23.35 4.19
CA LEU A 108 -0.72 23.68 4.14
C LEU A 108 -0.51 25.18 4.43
N LYS A 109 0.41 25.48 5.36
CA LYS A 109 0.79 26.85 5.68
C LYS A 109 1.74 27.36 4.58
N LYS A 110 1.40 28.49 3.94
CA LYS A 110 2.32 29.14 2.98
C LYS A 110 3.54 29.65 3.75
N ASP A 111 4.71 29.06 3.52
CA ASP A 111 5.95 29.47 4.16
C ASP A 111 6.39 30.85 3.66
N THR A 112 6.40 31.85 4.55
CA THR A 112 6.92 33.20 4.27
C THR A 112 8.40 33.36 4.64
N THR A 113 9.10 32.31 5.11
CA THR A 113 10.47 32.44 5.62
C THR A 113 11.38 31.31 5.16
N THR A 114 12.14 31.55 4.09
CA THR A 114 13.31 30.79 3.65
C THR A 114 14.50 31.01 4.58
N LYS A 115 14.46 30.49 5.82
CA LYS A 115 15.66 30.40 6.66
C LYS A 115 15.72 29.04 7.34
N LEU A 116 16.75 28.27 7.00
CA LEU A 116 17.19 27.10 7.74
C LEU A 116 17.57 27.57 9.15
N LYS A 117 16.71 27.30 10.13
CA LYS A 117 17.06 27.36 11.56
C LYS A 117 17.26 25.91 12.00
N PRO A 118 18.50 25.39 12.02
CA PRO A 118 18.75 24.12 12.68
C PRO A 118 18.47 24.33 14.17
N GLN A 119 17.32 23.83 14.66
CA GLN A 119 17.13 23.69 16.10
C GLN A 119 17.93 22.48 16.54
N LEU A 120 19.13 22.70 17.09
CA LEU A 120 19.75 21.70 17.95
C LEU A 120 18.79 21.48 19.13
N GLY A 121 18.17 20.30 19.21
CA GLY A 121 17.23 19.93 20.27
C GLY A 121 15.92 19.25 19.84
N PHE A 122 15.77 18.81 18.58
CA PHE A 122 14.62 18.00 18.17
C PHE A 122 14.60 16.65 18.92
N GLY A 123 13.63 16.43 19.82
CA GLY A 123 13.40 15.11 20.42
C GLY A 123 12.59 15.14 21.70
N MET A 124 13.18 15.63 22.79
CA MET A 124 12.71 15.24 24.14
C MET A 124 11.31 15.75 24.54
N GLU A 125 10.90 16.96 24.14
CA GLU A 125 9.57 17.47 24.49
C GLU A 125 8.45 16.73 23.73
N ASN A 126 8.63 16.52 22.42
CA ASN A 126 7.69 15.75 21.60
C ASN A 126 7.64 14.28 22.05
N GLU A 127 8.78 13.69 22.41
CA GLU A 127 8.90 12.31 22.88
C GLU A 127 8.17 12.11 24.22
N HIS A 128 8.27 13.07 25.14
CA HIS A 128 7.50 13.06 26.39
C HIS A 128 5.98 13.19 26.13
N GLU A 129 5.57 14.07 25.21
CA GLU A 129 4.16 14.22 24.81
C GLU A 129 3.61 12.93 24.19
N ILE A 130 4.36 12.27 23.31
CA ILE A 130 3.99 10.99 22.70
C ILE A 130 3.91 9.88 23.76
N CYS A 131 4.88 9.78 24.66
CA CYS A 131 4.87 8.80 25.74
C CYS A 131 3.68 9.01 26.68
N ALA A 132 3.36 10.26 27.04
CA ALA A 132 2.20 10.60 27.85
C ALA A 132 0.88 10.25 27.13
N TRP A 133 0.80 10.57 25.83
CA TRP A 133 -0.34 10.22 24.99
C TRP A 133 -0.56 8.71 24.91
N LYS A 134 0.49 7.91 24.64
CA LYS A 134 0.43 6.44 24.64
C LYS A 134 -0.09 5.90 25.99
N LYS A 135 0.50 6.37 27.11
CA LYS A 135 0.09 5.97 28.48
C LYS A 135 -1.34 6.34 28.84
N SER A 136 -1.87 7.41 28.26
CA SER A 136 -3.27 7.85 28.45
C SER A 136 -4.29 7.09 27.59
N GLY A 137 -3.86 6.05 26.86
CA GLY A 137 -4.75 5.28 25.98
C GLY A 137 -4.86 5.86 24.57
N GLY A 138 -3.95 6.77 24.19
CA GLY A 138 -3.95 7.44 22.91
C GLY A 138 -3.96 6.51 21.70
N LEU A 139 -3.37 5.31 21.81
CA LEU A 139 -3.37 4.31 20.73
C LEU A 139 -4.79 3.90 20.30
N ARG A 140 -5.78 3.92 21.22
CA ARG A 140 -7.18 3.64 20.92
C ARG A 140 -7.82 4.69 20.00
N SER A 141 -7.24 5.89 19.93
CA SER A 141 -7.70 6.93 19.02
C SER A 141 -7.48 6.53 17.55
N ILE A 142 -6.46 5.73 17.23
CA ILE A 142 -6.15 5.37 15.84
C ILE A 142 -7.27 4.50 15.22
N PRO A 143 -7.68 3.36 15.82
CA PRO A 143 -8.79 2.57 15.28
C PRO A 143 -10.13 3.32 15.31
N LEU A 144 -10.38 4.14 16.34
CA LEU A 144 -11.56 4.99 16.39
C LEU A 144 -11.56 6.01 15.24
N PHE A 145 -10.42 6.63 14.94
CA PHE A 145 -10.26 7.56 13.83
C PHE A 145 -10.52 6.86 12.49
N PHE A 146 -10.03 5.64 12.32
CA PHE A 146 -10.30 4.84 11.12
C PHE A 146 -11.80 4.57 10.92
N VAL A 147 -12.52 4.22 11.99
CA VAL A 147 -13.97 4.04 11.97
C VAL A 147 -14.66 5.36 11.59
N VAL A 148 -14.33 6.47 12.26
CA VAL A 148 -14.91 7.78 11.96
C VAL A 148 -14.70 8.17 10.49
N LEU A 149 -13.48 8.04 9.96
CA LEU A 149 -13.20 8.30 8.55
C LEU A 149 -14.01 7.38 7.64
N SER A 150 -14.18 6.11 8.01
CA SER A 150 -14.88 5.13 7.20
C SER A 150 -16.36 5.41 6.99
N PHE A 151 -16.98 6.18 7.89
CA PHE A 151 -18.39 6.55 7.84
C PHE A 151 -18.62 8.05 7.59
N LEU A 152 -17.55 8.84 7.49
CA LEU A 152 -17.64 10.26 7.19
C LEU A 152 -18.14 10.48 5.76
N LYS A 153 -19.29 11.14 5.62
CA LYS A 153 -19.84 11.53 4.31
C LYS A 153 -18.96 12.58 3.64
N HIS A 154 -18.92 12.55 2.31
CA HIS A 154 -18.09 13.46 1.51
C HIS A 154 -18.35 14.94 1.81
N GLU A 155 -19.61 15.32 1.97
CA GLU A 155 -20.05 16.69 2.32
C GLU A 155 -19.50 17.21 3.66
N HIS A 156 -19.15 16.32 4.59
CA HIS A 156 -18.63 16.67 5.92
C HIS A 156 -17.11 16.71 5.97
N ILE A 157 -16.39 16.41 4.89
CA ILE A 157 -14.93 16.40 4.89
C ILE A 157 -14.37 17.80 5.15
N SER A 158 -14.88 18.81 4.41
CA SER A 158 -14.36 20.17 4.51
C SER A 158 -14.56 20.77 5.92
N SER A 159 -15.68 20.47 6.59
CA SER A 159 -15.96 20.95 7.96
C SER A 159 -15.10 20.26 9.03
N ASN A 160 -14.54 19.09 8.71
CA ASN A 160 -13.73 18.30 9.64
C ASN A 160 -12.23 18.30 9.31
N LEU A 161 -11.82 18.92 8.21
CA LEU A 161 -10.43 18.93 7.75
C LEU A 161 -9.44 19.49 8.78
N TRP A 162 -9.89 20.45 9.60
CA TRP A 162 -9.07 21.15 10.59
C TRP A 162 -8.52 20.24 11.69
N TRP A 163 -9.18 19.12 12.01
CA TRP A 163 -8.67 18.12 12.95
C TRP A 163 -8.20 16.86 12.25
N ILE A 164 -8.78 16.50 11.09
CA ILE A 164 -8.39 15.30 10.34
C ILE A 164 -6.93 15.40 9.89
N SER A 165 -6.57 16.47 9.17
CA SER A 165 -5.24 16.57 8.58
C SER A 165 -4.13 16.67 9.63
N PRO A 166 -4.22 17.56 10.65
CA PRO A 166 -3.24 17.59 11.73
C PRO A 166 -3.20 16.30 12.55
N GLY A 167 -4.35 15.64 12.78
CA GLY A 167 -4.40 14.37 13.49
C GLY A 167 -3.59 13.28 12.80
N ILE A 168 -3.73 13.14 11.47
CA ILE A 168 -2.95 12.19 10.67
C ILE A 168 -1.47 12.60 10.64
N LEU A 169 -1.17 13.88 10.40
CA LEU A 169 0.21 14.36 10.29
C LEU A 169 1.00 14.19 11.58
N ASN A 170 0.39 14.46 12.74
CA ASN A 170 1.07 14.30 14.03
C ASN A 170 1.47 12.85 14.29
N LEU A 171 0.69 11.88 13.80
CA LEU A 171 1.04 10.46 13.88
C LEU A 171 2.08 10.06 12.83
N LEU A 172 2.08 10.70 11.64
CA LEU A 172 3.09 10.48 10.59
C LEU A 172 4.46 11.08 10.93
N ASP A 173 4.48 12.16 11.73
CA ASP A 173 5.70 12.81 12.23
C ASP A 173 6.37 11.99 13.35
N GLU A 174 5.73 10.92 13.86
CA GLU A 174 6.33 9.98 14.82
C GLU A 174 7.50 9.23 14.16
N SER A 175 8.65 9.19 14.84
CA SER A 175 9.91 8.66 14.32
C SER A 175 10.38 7.33 14.92
N GLU A 176 9.86 6.93 16.08
CA GLU A 176 10.34 5.78 16.85
C GLU A 176 9.50 4.53 16.62
N ASP A 177 8.18 4.68 16.61
CA ASP A 177 7.20 3.58 16.57
C ASP A 177 6.52 3.51 15.19
N ILE A 178 7.30 2.99 14.24
CA ILE A 178 6.85 2.84 12.86
C ILE A 178 5.65 1.88 12.79
N GLU A 179 5.71 0.73 13.45
CA GLU A 179 4.71 -0.33 13.33
C GLU A 179 3.37 0.02 13.99
N HIS A 180 3.37 0.61 15.19
CA HIS A 180 2.12 0.81 15.95
C HIS A 180 1.55 2.23 15.87
N VAL A 181 2.32 3.20 15.36
CA VAL A 181 1.84 4.58 15.18
C VAL A 181 1.91 5.02 13.72
N LYS A 182 3.09 4.99 13.11
CA LYS A 182 3.31 5.60 11.79
C LYS A 182 2.59 4.85 10.67
N LEU A 183 2.70 3.53 10.60
CA LEU A 183 2.01 2.72 9.58
C LEU A 183 0.48 2.75 9.75
N PRO A 184 -0.08 2.67 10.97
CA PRO A 184 -1.49 2.93 11.17
C PRO A 184 -1.92 4.35 10.73
N ALA A 185 -1.09 5.37 10.90
CA ALA A 185 -1.36 6.71 10.36
C ALA A 185 -1.38 6.75 8.83
N VAL A 186 -0.52 5.97 8.17
CA VAL A 186 -0.59 5.77 6.71
C VAL A 186 -1.90 5.09 6.31
N LYS A 187 -2.39 4.10 7.08
CA LYS A 187 -3.71 3.48 6.86
C LYS A 187 -4.85 4.49 7.04
N LEU A 188 -4.76 5.38 8.02
CA LEU A 188 -5.70 6.50 8.20
C LEU A 188 -5.67 7.46 7.02
N LEU A 189 -4.48 7.83 6.53
CA LEU A 189 -4.33 8.65 5.34
C LEU A 189 -4.95 7.98 4.13
N HIS A 190 -4.66 6.70 3.89
CA HIS A 190 -5.26 5.95 2.79
C HIS A 190 -6.79 5.97 2.89
N ARG A 191 -7.35 5.70 4.08
CA ARG A 191 -8.81 5.73 4.28
C ARG A 191 -9.39 7.12 4.05
N PHE A 192 -8.72 8.17 4.52
CA PHE A 192 -9.10 9.55 4.23
C PHE A 192 -9.13 9.82 2.72
N LEU A 193 -8.10 9.39 1.98
CA LEU A 193 -8.02 9.58 0.53
C LEU A 193 -9.17 8.84 -0.17
N GLU A 194 -9.51 7.62 0.24
CA GLU A 194 -10.68 6.89 -0.29
C GLU A 194 -11.99 7.66 -0.09
N CYS A 195 -12.20 8.27 1.08
CA CYS A 195 -13.40 9.06 1.36
C CYS A 195 -13.45 10.39 0.58
N THR A 196 -12.29 10.89 0.14
CA THR A 196 -12.21 12.10 -0.70
C THR A 196 -12.46 11.84 -2.19
N VAL A 197 -12.51 10.57 -2.63
CA VAL A 197 -12.87 10.23 -4.01
C VAL A 197 -14.38 10.26 -4.14
N ASP A 198 -14.91 11.39 -4.58
CA ASP A 198 -16.26 11.45 -5.17
C ASP A 198 -16.16 11.98 -6.60
N ILE A 199 -16.27 11.05 -7.56
CA ILE A 199 -16.21 11.34 -9.00
C ILE A 199 -17.53 11.99 -9.45
N THR A 200 -18.60 11.85 -8.67
CA THR A 200 -19.94 12.35 -8.99
C THR A 200 -20.23 13.71 -8.37
N ASP A 201 -19.56 14.08 -7.28
CA ASP A 201 -19.75 15.35 -6.59
C ASP A 201 -18.43 16.01 -6.16
N THR A 202 -17.79 16.70 -7.12
CA THR A 202 -16.62 17.55 -6.83
C THR A 202 -16.99 18.92 -6.24
N ALA A 203 -18.29 19.23 -6.09
CA ALA A 203 -18.75 20.54 -5.63
C ALA A 203 -18.52 20.72 -4.12
N HIS A 204 -18.52 19.63 -3.35
CA HIS A 204 -18.39 19.69 -1.89
C HIS A 204 -16.95 19.64 -1.39
N PHE A 205 -16.06 18.88 -2.03
CA PHE A 205 -14.65 18.83 -1.64
C PHE A 205 -13.72 18.49 -2.80
N SER A 206 -12.61 19.22 -2.91
CA SER A 206 -11.52 18.93 -3.84
C SER A 206 -10.22 18.80 -3.08
N PHE A 207 -9.65 17.59 -3.05
CA PHE A 207 -8.35 17.35 -2.41
C PHE A 207 -7.25 18.21 -3.04
N ALA A 208 -7.24 18.33 -4.36
CA ALA A 208 -6.26 19.11 -5.11
C ALA A 208 -6.22 20.60 -4.68
N ALA A 209 -7.36 21.17 -4.28
CA ALA A 209 -7.44 22.56 -3.83
C ALA A 209 -6.89 22.79 -2.40
N THR A 210 -6.63 21.73 -1.63
CA THR A 210 -6.19 21.85 -0.22
C THR A 210 -4.70 22.14 -0.06
N GLY A 211 -3.89 21.81 -1.07
CA GLY A 211 -2.42 21.84 -0.98
C GLY A 211 -1.81 20.74 -0.11
N LEU A 212 -2.61 19.77 0.35
CA LEU A 212 -2.15 18.68 1.22
C LEU A 212 -1.25 17.66 0.50
N PHE A 213 -1.34 17.58 -0.82
CA PHE A 213 -0.47 16.76 -1.64
C PHE A 213 1.02 17.01 -1.35
N ALA A 214 1.43 18.28 -1.36
CA ALA A 214 2.82 18.69 -1.10
C ALA A 214 3.30 18.40 0.33
N VAL A 215 2.39 18.07 1.25
CA VAL A 215 2.72 17.67 2.62
C VAL A 215 2.86 16.15 2.72
N TYR A 216 1.89 15.40 2.18
CA TYR A 216 1.83 13.95 2.35
C TYR A 216 2.77 13.19 1.40
N GLU A 217 2.95 13.67 0.17
CA GLU A 217 3.75 12.96 -0.84
C GLU A 217 5.21 12.74 -0.38
N PRO A 218 5.94 13.75 0.13
CA PRO A 218 7.31 13.53 0.56
C PRO A 218 7.45 12.56 1.74
N ILE A 219 6.43 12.50 2.60
CA ILE A 219 6.39 11.59 3.76
C ILE A 219 6.25 10.15 3.28
N LEU A 220 5.28 9.89 2.39
CA LEU A 220 5.02 8.56 1.83
C LEU A 220 6.18 8.07 0.96
N VAL A 221 6.72 8.95 0.12
CA VAL A 221 7.92 8.65 -0.67
C VAL A 221 9.10 8.37 0.26
N GLY A 222 9.29 9.16 1.32
CA GLY A 222 10.34 8.94 2.32
C GLY A 222 10.22 7.59 3.03
N LEU A 223 9.01 7.12 3.29
CA LEU A 223 8.76 5.77 3.81
C LEU A 223 9.20 4.69 2.81
N CYS A 224 8.86 4.82 1.53
CA CYS A 224 9.29 3.87 0.50
C CYS A 224 10.82 3.83 0.29
N HIS A 225 11.57 4.84 0.73
CA HIS A 225 13.03 4.81 0.74
C HIS A 225 13.62 3.95 1.88
N GLN A 226 12.80 3.54 2.86
CA GLN A 226 13.19 2.64 3.94
C GLN A 226 13.19 1.20 3.42
N ILE A 227 14.32 0.82 2.84
CA ILE A 227 14.61 -0.53 2.34
C ILE A 227 15.96 -1.00 2.89
N PRO A 228 16.31 -2.29 2.79
CA PRO A 228 17.59 -2.79 3.27
C PRO A 228 18.78 -2.08 2.60
N PRO A 229 19.87 -1.81 3.35
CA PRO A 229 20.12 -2.18 4.75
C PRO A 229 19.67 -1.12 5.78
N LEU A 230 18.93 -0.07 5.40
CA LEU A 230 18.51 1.00 6.34
C LEU A 230 17.55 0.48 7.42
N VAL A 231 16.68 -0.44 7.03
CA VAL A 231 15.74 -1.18 7.88
C VAL A 231 15.78 -2.65 7.45
N ASP A 232 15.33 -3.55 8.31
CA ASP A 232 15.28 -4.96 7.96
C ASP A 232 14.21 -5.25 6.88
N ALA A 233 14.30 -6.42 6.26
CA ALA A 233 13.41 -6.80 5.16
C ALA A 233 11.95 -6.93 5.59
N ARG A 234 11.67 -7.41 6.82
CA ARG A 234 10.30 -7.55 7.34
C ARG A 234 9.68 -6.18 7.56
N GLN A 235 10.42 -5.26 8.17
CA GLN A 235 9.96 -3.89 8.36
C GLN A 235 9.75 -3.17 7.02
N SER A 236 10.67 -3.35 6.05
CA SER A 236 10.52 -2.84 4.68
C SER A 236 9.25 -3.36 4.01
N LEU A 237 8.94 -4.65 4.19
CA LEU A 237 7.73 -5.29 3.67
C LEU A 237 6.46 -4.64 4.24
N LEU A 238 6.43 -4.40 5.55
CA LEU A 238 5.30 -3.74 6.22
C LEU A 238 5.13 -2.28 5.76
N ILE A 239 6.25 -1.57 5.59
CA ILE A 239 6.25 -0.20 5.09
C ILE A 239 5.72 -0.15 3.66
N TRP A 240 6.27 -0.95 2.75
CA TRP A 240 5.86 -0.96 1.35
C TRP A 240 4.43 -1.49 1.13
N SER A 241 3.98 -2.47 1.91
CA SER A 241 2.58 -2.94 1.84
C SER A 241 1.56 -1.88 2.28
N THR A 242 1.99 -0.88 3.04
CA THR A 242 1.10 0.16 3.58
C THR A 242 1.25 1.50 2.86
N ALA A 243 2.49 1.99 2.67
CA ALA A 243 2.80 3.30 2.11
C ALA A 243 2.60 3.37 0.59
N TYR A 244 2.93 2.30 -0.14
CA TYR A 244 2.82 2.33 -1.59
C TYR A 244 1.35 2.43 -2.07
N PRO A 245 0.39 1.64 -1.57
CA PRO A 245 -1.02 1.83 -1.92
C PRO A 245 -1.56 3.22 -1.54
N ALA A 246 -1.16 3.75 -0.38
CA ALA A 246 -1.52 5.11 0.03
C ALA A 246 -0.97 6.18 -0.92
N LEU A 247 0.25 6.00 -1.43
CA LEU A 247 0.87 6.90 -2.40
C LEU A 247 0.14 6.86 -3.75
N LEU A 248 -0.28 5.68 -4.21
CA LEU A 248 -1.11 5.57 -5.43
C LEU A 248 -2.47 6.23 -5.25
N ALA A 249 -3.11 6.04 -4.09
CA ALA A 249 -4.36 6.72 -3.77
C ALA A 249 -4.17 8.25 -3.75
N LEU A 250 -3.04 8.74 -3.21
CA LEU A 250 -2.71 10.15 -3.16
C LEU A 250 -2.57 10.76 -4.57
N TYR A 251 -1.83 10.09 -5.47
CA TYR A 251 -1.74 10.53 -6.86
C TYR A 251 -3.09 10.49 -7.57
N ARG A 252 -3.91 9.46 -7.31
CA ARG A 252 -5.23 9.32 -7.91
C ARG A 252 -6.16 10.47 -7.51
N VAL A 253 -6.20 10.85 -6.24
CA VAL A 253 -7.06 11.96 -5.78
C VAL A 253 -6.55 13.34 -6.19
N GLN A 254 -5.24 13.47 -6.39
CA GLN A 254 -4.62 14.74 -6.78
C GLN A 254 -4.80 15.03 -8.28
N TYR A 255 -4.60 14.04 -9.13
CA TYR A 255 -4.49 14.24 -10.60
C TYR A 255 -5.61 13.57 -11.40
N GLY A 256 -6.44 12.73 -10.76
CA GLY A 256 -7.44 11.89 -11.42
C GLY A 256 -6.80 10.69 -12.15
N PRO A 257 -7.48 9.53 -12.24
CA PRO A 257 -6.90 8.30 -12.77
C PRO A 257 -6.55 8.36 -14.27
N GLU A 258 -7.23 9.21 -15.04
CA GLU A 258 -7.01 9.34 -16.50
C GLU A 258 -6.12 10.55 -16.86
N GLY A 259 -5.67 11.32 -15.87
CA GLY A 259 -4.92 12.54 -16.10
C GLY A 259 -3.50 12.28 -16.64
N PRO A 260 -2.98 13.12 -17.55
CA PRO A 260 -1.58 12.99 -18.02
C PRO A 260 -0.58 13.18 -16.87
N GLU A 261 -0.89 14.06 -15.92
CA GLU A 261 -0.07 14.31 -14.72
C GLU A 261 0.00 13.09 -13.80
N TYR A 262 -1.11 12.35 -13.68
CA TYR A 262 -1.13 11.08 -12.94
C TYR A 262 -0.14 10.08 -13.54
N LYS A 263 -0.17 9.90 -14.87
CA LYS A 263 0.77 9.00 -15.57
C LYS A 263 2.22 9.45 -15.44
N VAL A 264 2.49 10.76 -15.43
CA VAL A 264 3.85 11.29 -15.19
C VAL A 264 4.35 10.91 -13.80
N HIS A 265 3.53 11.12 -12.76
CA HIS A 265 3.91 10.78 -11.38
C HIS A 265 4.02 9.26 -11.15
N LEU A 266 3.13 8.46 -11.74
CA LEU A 266 3.27 7.00 -11.75
C LEU A 266 4.58 6.57 -12.41
N GLY A 267 4.93 7.20 -13.53
CA GLY A 267 6.16 6.92 -14.25
C GLY A 267 7.41 7.30 -13.45
N GLN A 268 7.40 8.43 -12.73
CA GLN A 268 8.48 8.82 -11.81
C GLN A 268 8.60 7.80 -10.67
N LEU A 269 7.49 7.46 -10.02
CA LEU A 269 7.44 6.46 -8.96
C LEU A 269 7.98 5.10 -9.43
N PHE A 270 7.55 4.64 -10.60
CA PHE A 270 8.01 3.40 -11.19
C PHE A 270 9.52 3.44 -11.51
N SER A 271 9.99 4.52 -12.13
CA SER A 271 11.39 4.64 -12.51
C SER A 271 12.32 4.79 -11.32
N GLU A 272 12.01 5.71 -10.41
CA GLU A 272 12.91 6.13 -9.33
C GLU A 272 12.84 5.17 -8.13
N LEU A 273 11.64 4.86 -7.63
CA LEU A 273 11.52 4.02 -6.43
C LEU A 273 11.62 2.54 -6.75
N ILE A 274 10.97 2.05 -7.81
CA ILE A 274 10.95 0.61 -8.08
C ILE A 274 12.19 0.17 -8.87
N LEU A 275 12.38 0.72 -10.07
CA LEU A 275 13.40 0.25 -11.00
C LEU A 275 14.83 0.69 -10.62
N GLN A 276 15.02 1.89 -10.10
CA GLN A 276 16.35 2.42 -9.76
C GLN A 276 16.76 2.15 -8.32
N LEU A 277 15.80 2.18 -7.38
CA LEU A 277 16.10 2.07 -5.95
C LEU A 277 15.82 0.66 -5.41
N ALA A 278 14.57 0.19 -5.44
CA ALA A 278 14.15 -0.97 -4.66
C ALA A 278 14.61 -2.31 -5.26
N LEU A 279 14.22 -2.64 -6.49
CA LEU A 279 14.56 -3.93 -7.11
C LEU A 279 16.07 -4.21 -7.15
N PRO A 280 16.93 -3.25 -7.56
CA PRO A 280 18.38 -3.47 -7.57
C PRO A 280 18.99 -3.74 -6.19
N LYS A 281 18.42 -3.17 -5.12
CA LYS A 281 18.98 -3.27 -3.75
C LYS A 281 18.49 -4.47 -2.99
N VAL A 282 17.24 -4.89 -3.23
CA VAL A 282 16.60 -5.98 -2.49
C VAL A 282 16.97 -7.34 -3.10
N SER A 283 16.92 -7.44 -4.44
CA SER A 283 17.29 -8.62 -5.23
C SER A 283 16.90 -9.99 -4.61
N MET A 284 17.72 -11.04 -4.76
CA MET A 284 17.42 -12.38 -4.25
C MET A 284 17.63 -12.53 -2.73
N ASP A 285 18.25 -11.55 -2.07
CA ASP A 285 18.56 -11.62 -0.63
C ASP A 285 17.29 -11.51 0.24
N HIS A 286 16.20 -10.98 -0.32
CA HIS A 286 14.93 -10.75 0.37
C HIS A 286 13.74 -11.08 -0.54
N LEU A 287 13.53 -12.37 -0.76
CA LEU A 287 12.58 -12.91 -1.74
C LEU A 287 11.14 -12.38 -1.61
N GLU A 288 10.60 -12.30 -0.39
CA GLU A 288 9.23 -11.82 -0.17
C GLU A 288 9.07 -10.36 -0.61
N LEU A 289 10.06 -9.52 -0.28
CA LEU A 289 10.06 -8.11 -0.68
C LEU A 289 10.22 -7.97 -2.19
N THR A 290 11.11 -8.74 -2.81
CA THR A 290 11.29 -8.73 -4.28
C THR A 290 10.04 -9.21 -5.01
N THR A 291 9.38 -10.23 -4.49
CA THR A 291 8.09 -10.73 -5.01
C THR A 291 7.04 -9.64 -5.00
N MET A 292 6.88 -8.94 -3.86
CA MET A 292 5.96 -7.80 -3.76
C MET A 292 6.32 -6.66 -4.72
N LEU A 293 7.60 -6.33 -4.86
CA LEU A 293 8.07 -5.28 -5.78
C LEU A 293 7.79 -5.63 -7.25
N LEU A 294 7.87 -6.91 -7.62
CA LEU A 294 7.44 -7.37 -8.95
C LEU A 294 5.93 -7.25 -9.14
N ASP A 295 5.12 -7.54 -8.12
CA ASP A 295 3.66 -7.32 -8.17
C ASP A 295 3.33 -5.84 -8.37
N TYR A 296 4.02 -4.94 -7.67
CA TYR A 296 3.90 -3.50 -7.88
C TYR A 296 4.41 -3.05 -9.25
N THR A 297 5.44 -3.70 -9.79
CA THR A 297 5.90 -3.44 -11.15
C THR A 297 4.84 -3.82 -12.19
N MET A 298 4.21 -4.99 -12.06
CA MET A 298 3.12 -5.41 -12.94
C MET A 298 1.92 -4.46 -12.84
N GLN A 299 1.56 -4.05 -11.61
CA GLN A 299 0.52 -3.05 -11.39
C GLN A 299 0.85 -1.72 -12.08
N MET A 300 2.11 -1.25 -11.99
CA MET A 300 2.56 -0.03 -12.66
C MET A 300 2.46 -0.11 -14.17
N ILE A 301 2.91 -1.24 -14.76
CA ILE A 301 2.81 -1.47 -16.20
C ILE A 301 1.33 -1.42 -16.64
N GLN A 302 0.43 -2.02 -15.86
CA GLN A 302 -1.00 -1.99 -16.13
C GLN A 302 -1.59 -0.57 -16.04
N LEU A 303 -1.23 0.20 -15.02
CA LEU A 303 -1.72 1.57 -14.83
C LEU A 303 -1.18 2.55 -15.89
N LEU A 304 0.07 2.38 -16.29
CA LEU A 304 0.69 3.22 -17.32
C LEU A 304 0.19 2.87 -18.72
N GLY A 305 -0.18 1.60 -18.97
CA GLY A 305 -0.50 1.12 -20.31
C GLY A 305 0.67 1.36 -21.26
N GLU A 306 0.39 1.79 -22.48
CA GLU A 306 1.42 2.08 -23.51
C GLU A 306 2.51 3.06 -23.05
N PHE A 307 2.23 3.93 -22.06
CA PHE A 307 3.24 4.84 -21.50
C PHE A 307 4.41 4.10 -20.84
N SER A 308 4.23 2.82 -20.49
CA SER A 308 5.28 1.92 -20.02
C SER A 308 6.46 1.80 -20.99
N VAL A 309 6.25 2.11 -22.28
CA VAL A 309 7.29 2.08 -23.31
C VAL A 309 8.50 2.96 -22.98
N ARG A 310 8.31 4.03 -22.20
CA ARG A 310 9.39 4.92 -21.73
C ARG A 310 10.34 4.22 -20.77
N TYR A 311 9.86 3.19 -20.08
CA TYR A 311 10.59 2.44 -19.06
C TYR A 311 11.03 1.07 -19.57
N LEU A 312 10.55 0.61 -20.73
CA LEU A 312 10.78 -0.70 -21.32
C LEU A 312 12.23 -1.19 -21.19
N GLN A 313 13.20 -0.45 -21.74
CA GLN A 313 14.62 -0.82 -21.71
C GLN A 313 15.13 -0.99 -20.27
N ARG A 314 14.78 -0.06 -19.36
CA ARG A 314 15.21 -0.11 -17.96
C ARG A 314 14.54 -1.26 -17.24
N SER A 315 13.26 -1.52 -17.49
CA SER A 315 12.52 -2.62 -16.86
C SER A 315 13.10 -3.98 -17.26
N ILE A 316 13.38 -4.19 -18.55
CA ILE A 316 14.05 -5.42 -19.03
C ILE A 316 15.43 -5.54 -18.40
N TYR A 317 16.22 -4.46 -18.39
CA TYR A 317 17.55 -4.46 -17.79
C TYR A 317 17.51 -4.82 -16.30
N VAL A 318 16.61 -4.22 -15.51
CA VAL A 318 16.54 -4.44 -14.06
C VAL A 318 16.15 -5.89 -13.75
N VAL A 319 15.12 -6.42 -14.42
CA VAL A 319 14.73 -7.82 -14.22
C VAL A 319 15.79 -8.78 -14.75
N GLY A 320 16.34 -8.49 -15.93
CA GLY A 320 17.42 -9.25 -16.54
C GLY A 320 18.64 -9.35 -15.64
N GLU A 321 19.15 -8.22 -15.18
CA GLU A 321 20.41 -8.13 -14.43
C GLU A 321 20.28 -8.61 -12.98
N TYR A 322 19.26 -8.13 -12.26
CA TYR A 322 19.19 -8.35 -10.80
C TYR A 322 18.41 -9.60 -10.41
N ILE A 323 17.58 -10.15 -11.31
CA ILE A 323 16.76 -11.34 -11.04
C ILE A 323 17.20 -12.49 -11.96
N ILE A 324 17.03 -12.35 -13.28
CA ILE A 324 17.25 -13.44 -14.24
C ILE A 324 18.70 -13.93 -14.26
N ARG A 325 19.67 -13.01 -14.23
CA ARG A 325 21.09 -13.36 -14.21
C ARG A 325 21.57 -13.92 -12.88
N ASN A 326 20.79 -13.83 -11.80
CA ASN A 326 21.21 -14.37 -10.51
C ASN A 326 21.44 -15.90 -10.55
N PRO A 327 22.58 -16.41 -10.05
CA PRO A 327 22.90 -17.83 -10.12
C PRO A 327 21.96 -18.74 -9.32
N PHE A 328 21.22 -18.21 -8.35
CA PHE A 328 20.34 -18.97 -7.46
C PHE A 328 18.86 -18.88 -7.83
N LEU A 329 18.53 -18.33 -9.01
CA LEU A 329 17.15 -18.08 -9.44
C LEU A 329 16.29 -19.34 -9.47
N THR A 330 16.85 -20.45 -9.93
CA THR A 330 16.20 -21.77 -10.05
C THR A 330 15.80 -22.36 -8.70
N LEU A 331 16.41 -21.91 -7.60
CA LEU A 331 16.00 -22.29 -6.23
C LEU A 331 14.66 -21.66 -5.83
N PHE A 332 14.21 -20.63 -6.56
CA PHE A 332 13.03 -19.83 -6.22
C PHE A 332 12.09 -19.69 -7.42
N GLN A 333 11.50 -20.83 -7.76
CA GLN A 333 10.56 -20.99 -8.87
C GLN A 333 9.46 -19.91 -8.97
N PRO A 334 8.77 -19.49 -7.88
CA PRO A 334 7.73 -18.46 -7.98
C PRO A 334 8.26 -17.10 -8.45
N LEU A 335 9.51 -16.78 -8.10
CA LEU A 335 10.11 -15.50 -8.48
C LEU A 335 10.53 -15.51 -9.94
N LEU A 336 11.01 -16.65 -10.43
CA LEU A 336 11.31 -16.86 -11.85
C LEU A 336 10.04 -16.67 -12.71
N GLU A 337 8.93 -17.30 -12.32
CA GLU A 337 7.66 -17.18 -13.04
C GLU A 337 7.14 -15.74 -13.05
N LYS A 338 7.22 -15.03 -11.92
CA LYS A 338 6.87 -13.61 -11.84
C LYS A 338 7.75 -12.72 -12.71
N ALA A 339 9.05 -13.02 -12.81
CA ALA A 339 9.95 -12.27 -13.69
C ALA A 339 9.55 -12.44 -15.17
N LEU A 340 9.22 -13.66 -15.59
CA LEU A 340 8.73 -13.94 -16.94
C LEU A 340 7.35 -13.31 -17.19
N GLU A 341 6.44 -13.35 -16.22
CA GLU A 341 5.13 -12.72 -16.31
C GLU A 341 5.22 -11.21 -16.45
N MET A 342 6.14 -10.56 -15.72
CA MET A 342 6.41 -9.13 -15.85
C MET A 342 6.93 -8.78 -17.25
N LEU A 343 7.88 -9.57 -17.79
CA LEU A 343 8.39 -9.37 -19.15
C LEU A 343 7.29 -9.58 -20.20
N ALA A 344 6.45 -10.60 -20.04
CA ALA A 344 5.29 -10.83 -20.88
C ALA A 344 4.32 -9.63 -20.83
N LYS A 345 4.06 -9.08 -19.63
CA LYS A 345 3.18 -7.92 -19.50
C LYS A 345 3.74 -6.67 -20.17
N LEU A 346 5.06 -6.46 -20.14
CA LEU A 346 5.71 -5.39 -20.90
C LEU A 346 5.54 -5.58 -22.40
N ALA A 347 5.76 -6.78 -22.92
CA ALA A 347 5.59 -7.10 -24.33
C ALA A 347 4.12 -6.97 -24.80
N GLU A 348 3.16 -7.29 -23.93
CA GLU A 348 1.73 -7.17 -24.20
C GLU A 348 1.28 -5.70 -24.29
N VAL A 349 1.83 -4.83 -23.44
CA VAL A 349 1.34 -3.45 -23.27
C VAL A 349 2.12 -2.43 -24.11
N CYS A 350 3.37 -2.71 -24.47
CA CYS A 350 4.18 -1.79 -25.27
C CYS A 350 3.89 -1.91 -26.77
N PRO A 351 4.05 -0.82 -27.55
CA PRO A 351 3.92 -0.87 -29.01
C PRO A 351 4.84 -1.93 -29.65
N PRO A 352 4.33 -2.72 -30.62
CA PRO A 352 5.09 -3.79 -31.28
C PRO A 352 6.46 -3.34 -31.82
N GLU A 353 6.54 -2.15 -32.41
CA GLU A 353 7.79 -1.64 -33.00
C GLU A 353 8.88 -1.45 -31.94
N ARG A 354 8.47 -1.09 -30.72
CA ARG A 354 9.37 -0.89 -29.58
C ARG A 354 9.77 -2.20 -28.95
N VAL A 355 8.87 -3.18 -28.90
CA VAL A 355 9.21 -4.57 -28.52
C VAL A 355 10.23 -5.15 -29.50
N CYS A 356 10.02 -4.99 -30.81
CA CYS A 356 10.96 -5.44 -31.84
C CYS A 356 12.34 -4.78 -31.76
N ALA A 357 12.41 -3.51 -31.37
CA ALA A 357 13.68 -2.80 -31.17
C ALA A 357 14.50 -3.38 -30.00
N HIS A 358 13.83 -3.95 -29.01
CA HIS A 358 14.42 -4.60 -27.83
C HIS A 358 14.34 -6.13 -27.88
N ARG A 359 14.11 -6.73 -29.06
CA ARG A 359 13.89 -8.17 -29.21
C ARG A 359 15.03 -9.03 -28.67
N TYR A 360 16.27 -8.55 -28.77
CA TYR A 360 17.45 -9.26 -28.27
C TYR A 360 17.57 -9.18 -26.75
N ASP A 361 17.10 -8.10 -26.12
CA ASP A 361 17.07 -7.98 -24.65
C ASP A 361 16.07 -8.99 -24.05
N PHE A 362 14.88 -9.11 -24.67
CA PHE A 362 13.89 -10.12 -24.32
C PHE A 362 14.37 -11.54 -24.59
N LEU A 363 14.97 -11.79 -25.77
CA LEU A 363 15.51 -13.10 -26.12
C LEU A 363 16.61 -13.53 -25.16
N ALA A 364 17.50 -12.62 -24.76
CA ALA A 364 18.55 -12.92 -23.79
C ALA A 364 17.96 -13.36 -22.45
N CYS A 365 16.89 -12.72 -21.98
CA CYS A 365 16.18 -13.13 -20.78
C CYS A 365 15.61 -14.54 -20.91
N LEU A 366 14.91 -14.83 -22.02
CA LEU A 366 14.37 -16.17 -22.30
C LEU A 366 15.45 -17.25 -22.35
N LEU A 367 16.55 -16.97 -23.04
CA LEU A 367 17.66 -17.90 -23.22
C LEU A 367 18.33 -18.23 -21.89
N ILE A 368 18.68 -17.21 -21.10
CA ILE A 368 19.33 -17.39 -19.80
C ILE A 368 18.42 -18.17 -18.84
N THR A 369 17.13 -17.83 -18.81
CA THR A 369 16.16 -18.57 -17.99
C THR A 369 16.07 -20.03 -18.42
N TYR A 370 15.90 -20.29 -19.71
CA TYR A 370 15.78 -21.65 -20.23
C TYR A 370 17.03 -22.48 -19.94
N GLU A 371 18.22 -21.94 -20.24
CA GLU A 371 19.50 -22.61 -20.04
C GLU A 371 19.72 -23.00 -18.58
N LYS A 372 19.41 -22.10 -17.63
CA LYS A 372 19.51 -22.38 -16.20
C LYS A 372 18.58 -23.50 -15.75
N CYS A 373 17.30 -23.40 -16.09
CA CYS A 373 16.31 -24.41 -15.73
C CYS A 373 16.63 -25.77 -16.37
N SER A 374 17.06 -25.78 -17.63
CA SER A 374 17.39 -27.02 -18.35
C SER A 374 18.66 -27.67 -17.83
N THR A 375 19.70 -26.89 -17.49
CA THR A 375 20.98 -27.41 -17.00
C THR A 375 20.84 -28.04 -15.62
N GLU A 376 19.94 -27.51 -14.79
CA GLU A 376 19.71 -27.99 -13.43
C GLU A 376 18.61 -29.07 -13.34
N ASP A 377 18.00 -29.45 -14.48
CA ASP A 377 16.85 -30.37 -14.56
C ASP A 377 15.63 -29.88 -13.73
N VAL A 378 15.45 -28.55 -13.68
CA VAL A 378 14.39 -27.83 -12.97
C VAL A 378 13.58 -26.99 -13.96
N LEU A 379 13.06 -27.62 -15.02
CA LEU A 379 12.16 -26.98 -15.98
C LEU A 379 10.73 -27.52 -15.83
N PRO A 380 9.96 -27.04 -14.85
CA PRO A 380 8.57 -27.46 -14.69
C PRO A 380 7.70 -26.91 -15.83
N ASP A 381 6.64 -27.63 -16.17
CA ASP A 381 5.68 -27.24 -17.22
C ASP A 381 5.13 -25.82 -17.02
N SER A 382 4.97 -25.38 -15.76
CA SER A 382 4.57 -24.02 -15.42
C SER A 382 5.54 -22.97 -15.95
N THR A 383 6.86 -23.17 -15.80
CA THR A 383 7.87 -22.23 -16.33
C THR A 383 7.85 -22.21 -17.83
N LEU A 384 7.77 -23.40 -18.42
CA LEU A 384 7.80 -23.56 -19.85
C LEU A 384 6.60 -22.86 -20.51
N ASN A 385 5.42 -22.90 -19.86
CA ASN A 385 4.25 -22.14 -20.28
C ASN A 385 4.49 -20.62 -20.24
N HIS A 386 5.19 -20.09 -19.23
CA HIS A 386 5.53 -18.67 -19.16
C HIS A 386 6.55 -18.26 -20.25
N ILE A 387 7.55 -19.12 -20.50
CA ILE A 387 8.52 -18.97 -21.61
C ILE A 387 7.78 -18.90 -22.95
N TYR A 388 6.90 -19.87 -23.22
CA TYR A 388 6.12 -19.91 -24.46
C TYR A 388 5.17 -18.73 -24.60
N ARG A 389 4.53 -18.28 -23.51
CA ARG A 389 3.68 -17.09 -23.54
C ARG A 389 4.47 -15.85 -23.96
N LEU A 390 5.65 -15.62 -23.38
CA LEU A 390 6.49 -14.49 -23.78
C LEU A 390 6.97 -14.63 -25.22
N ALA A 391 7.41 -15.83 -25.64
CA ALA A 391 7.80 -16.11 -27.02
C ALA A 391 6.68 -15.79 -28.03
N GLN A 392 5.45 -16.21 -27.75
CA GLN A 392 4.27 -15.91 -28.57
C GLN A 392 3.96 -14.40 -28.65
N LEU A 393 4.18 -13.65 -27.56
CA LEU A 393 4.02 -12.19 -27.57
C LEU A 393 5.10 -11.51 -28.42
N LEU A 394 6.36 -11.98 -28.35
CA LEU A 394 7.43 -11.47 -29.21
C LEU A 394 7.14 -11.75 -30.69
N ARG A 395 6.60 -12.93 -31.01
CA ARG A 395 6.12 -13.24 -32.36
C ARG A 395 5.01 -12.29 -32.80
N ALA A 396 3.98 -12.12 -31.96
CA ALA A 396 2.85 -11.26 -32.28
C ALA A 396 3.28 -9.80 -32.51
N ALA A 397 4.36 -9.36 -31.84
CA ALA A 397 4.97 -8.06 -32.07
C ALA A 397 5.74 -7.96 -33.41
N GLY A 398 6.07 -9.08 -34.06
CA GLY A 398 6.84 -9.14 -35.30
C GLY A 398 8.36 -9.31 -35.09
N CYS A 399 8.79 -9.85 -33.94
CA CYS A 399 10.19 -10.19 -33.72
C CYS A 399 10.63 -11.36 -34.61
N ASP A 400 11.71 -11.16 -35.37
CA ASP A 400 12.32 -12.17 -36.25
C ASP A 400 13.75 -12.50 -35.75
N PHE A 401 14.02 -13.80 -35.61
CA PHE A 401 15.30 -14.35 -35.16
C PHE A 401 15.91 -15.36 -36.17
N ALA A 402 15.35 -15.49 -37.38
CA ALA A 402 15.73 -16.52 -38.35
C ALA A 402 17.23 -16.45 -38.73
N ARG A 403 17.81 -15.25 -38.75
CA ARG A 403 19.24 -15.03 -39.06
C ARG A 403 20.18 -15.55 -37.97
N ASP A 404 19.71 -15.56 -36.72
CA ASP A 404 20.50 -15.91 -35.55
C ASP A 404 20.23 -17.36 -35.10
N ARG A 405 19.16 -18.01 -35.62
CA ARG A 405 18.71 -19.38 -35.28
C ARG A 405 19.84 -20.40 -35.27
N ALA A 406 20.65 -20.45 -36.34
CA ALA A 406 21.74 -21.41 -36.43
C ALA A 406 22.77 -21.23 -35.31
N THR A 407 23.16 -19.99 -35.00
CA THR A 407 24.13 -19.68 -33.94
C THR A 407 23.56 -19.93 -32.54
N LEU A 408 22.27 -19.69 -32.33
CA LEU A 408 21.59 -19.97 -31.07
C LEU A 408 21.50 -21.47 -30.80
N LEU A 409 21.13 -22.26 -31.81
CA LEU A 409 20.98 -23.72 -31.70
C LEU A 409 22.31 -24.46 -31.63
N GLU A 410 23.38 -23.93 -32.23
CA GLU A 410 24.73 -24.49 -32.07
C GLU A 410 25.15 -24.50 -30.59
N ARG A 411 24.76 -23.46 -29.84
CA ARG A 411 25.09 -23.32 -28.42
C ARG A 411 24.05 -23.95 -27.50
N ASN A 412 22.78 -23.95 -27.89
CA ASN A 412 21.65 -24.42 -27.10
C ASN A 412 20.67 -25.23 -27.97
N PRO A 413 20.96 -26.51 -28.28
CA PRO A 413 20.15 -27.32 -29.19
C PRO A 413 18.70 -27.47 -28.70
N ASP A 414 18.50 -27.65 -27.40
CA ASP A 414 17.17 -27.86 -26.82
C ASP A 414 16.28 -26.61 -26.83
N PHE A 415 16.85 -25.43 -27.11
CA PHE A 415 16.11 -24.17 -27.23
C PHE A 415 15.27 -24.09 -28.52
N GLU A 416 15.42 -25.06 -29.44
CA GLU A 416 14.66 -25.14 -30.69
C GLU A 416 13.15 -25.05 -30.47
N ARG A 417 12.62 -25.72 -29.45
CA ARG A 417 11.18 -25.70 -29.14
C ARG A 417 10.67 -24.29 -28.81
N VAL A 418 11.50 -23.48 -28.17
CA VAL A 418 11.17 -22.08 -27.84
C VAL A 418 11.24 -21.21 -29.08
N LEU A 419 12.28 -21.36 -29.91
CA LEU A 419 12.40 -20.62 -31.18
C LEU A 419 11.25 -20.95 -32.15
N ASP A 420 10.86 -22.21 -32.25
CA ASP A 420 9.73 -22.63 -33.08
C ASP A 420 8.44 -21.93 -32.65
N SER A 421 8.23 -21.68 -31.34
CA SER A 421 7.06 -20.94 -30.86
C SER A 421 7.06 -19.44 -31.22
N ILE A 422 8.24 -18.90 -31.57
CA ILE A 422 8.39 -17.52 -32.06
C ILE A 422 8.21 -17.45 -33.58
N GLU A 423 8.63 -18.48 -34.32
CA GLU A 423 8.69 -18.47 -35.78
C GLU A 423 7.47 -19.12 -36.48
N ALA A 424 6.83 -20.13 -35.86
CA ALA A 424 5.74 -20.93 -36.44
C ALA A 424 4.40 -20.26 -36.30
#